data_AF-A0A319BUL7-F1
#
_entry.id   AF-A0A319BUL7-F1
#
_cell.length_a   1.000
_cell.length_b   1.000
_cell.length_c   1.000
_cell.angle_alpha   90.00
_cell.angle_beta   90.00
_cell.angle_gamma   90.00
#
_symmetry.space_group_name_H-M   'P 1'
#
loop_
_entity.id
_entity.type
_entity.pdbx_description
1 polymer ?
#
loop_
_entity_poly.entity_id
_entity_poly.type
_entity_poly.pdbx_seq_one_letter_code
_entity_poly.pdbx_strand_id
1 'polypeptide(L)'
;MPETSMDSTSQHQDLSMGTQSIPLDFAIHTMEHLGYLCVGDQEPSAEDAAKVDRVFEGSPKLSAPWFDFCKGGDESKSFLMSDHEWFRKIIKNRLNVHDFRDLKKQGPAIIEFKENTEVEQFMRAHPSREAVSVFRPLRDSAGWDNGLFKLFTSSHHQNDHEFEHSPDKDADEVVVDKKQCLFVDGALYVKLSPKGGVRMVWQGFSKRPMFGDIDNPKGLPFMKI
;
A
#
# COMPACT_ATOMS: atom_id res chain seq x y z
N MET A 1 16.36 -50.51 2.13
CA MET A 1 17.13 -49.74 3.13
C MET A 1 18.16 -48.89 2.39
N PRO A 2 18.16 -47.57 2.51
CA PRO A 2 17.01 -46.68 2.32
C PRO A 2 17.26 -45.69 1.16
N GLU A 3 16.15 -45.21 0.61
CA GLU A 3 16.06 -44.08 -0.32
C GLU A 3 16.54 -42.81 0.39
N THR A 4 17.50 -42.12 -0.23
CA THR A 4 17.90 -40.77 0.17
C THR A 4 16.77 -39.80 -0.17
N SER A 5 16.03 -39.41 0.87
CA SER A 5 15.16 -38.24 0.89
C SER A 5 15.99 -36.99 0.59
N MET A 6 15.73 -36.35 -0.55
CA MET A 6 16.16 -34.96 -0.73
C MET A 6 15.25 -34.09 0.13
N ASP A 7 15.82 -33.65 1.23
CA ASP A 7 15.26 -32.68 2.15
C ASP A 7 15.03 -31.37 1.40
N SER A 8 13.76 -31.05 1.13
CA SER A 8 13.37 -29.75 0.60
C SER A 8 13.58 -28.72 1.70
N THR A 9 14.75 -28.09 1.70
CA THR A 9 15.05 -26.95 2.54
C THR A 9 14.11 -25.82 2.13
N SER A 10 13.02 -25.69 2.89
CA SER A 10 12.19 -24.50 3.00
C SER A 10 13.12 -23.34 3.34
N GLN A 11 13.55 -22.58 2.33
CA GLN A 11 14.23 -21.31 2.55
C GLN A 11 13.24 -20.39 3.25
N HIS A 12 13.41 -20.23 4.57
CA HIS A 12 12.73 -19.20 5.34
C HIS A 12 13.11 -17.85 4.73
N GLN A 13 12.15 -17.24 4.02
CA GLN A 13 12.30 -15.87 3.54
C GLN A 13 12.02 -14.93 4.70
N ASP A 14 13.11 -14.36 5.17
CA ASP A 14 13.19 -13.35 6.21
C ASP A 14 12.90 -11.97 5.59
N LEU A 15 11.88 -11.27 6.09
CA LEU A 15 11.47 -9.93 5.67
C LEU A 15 11.85 -8.90 6.73
N SER A 16 12.25 -7.69 6.35
CA SER A 16 12.48 -6.64 7.34
C SER A 16 11.16 -5.96 7.71
N MET A 17 10.87 -5.80 9.00
CA MET A 17 9.85 -4.88 9.52
C MET A 17 10.50 -3.96 10.54
N GLY A 18 10.50 -2.66 10.25
CA GLY A 18 11.35 -1.70 10.99
C GLY A 18 12.82 -2.07 10.87
N THR A 19 13.45 -2.44 11.99
CA THR A 19 14.86 -2.87 12.06
C THR A 19 15.03 -4.38 12.23
N GLN A 20 13.94 -5.16 12.29
CA GLN A 20 13.98 -6.58 12.62
C GLN A 20 13.64 -7.45 11.40
N SER A 21 14.37 -8.56 11.26
CA SER A 21 13.97 -9.65 10.37
C SER A 21 12.79 -10.38 10.99
N ILE A 22 11.70 -10.54 10.24
CA ILE A 22 10.52 -11.30 10.61
C ILE A 22 10.23 -12.39 9.57
N PRO A 23 9.72 -13.56 9.99
CA PRO A 23 9.27 -14.57 9.05
C PRO A 23 8.09 -14.07 8.21
N LEU A 24 8.03 -14.47 6.93
CA LEU A 24 6.89 -14.17 6.04
C LEU A 24 5.53 -14.56 6.63
N ASP A 25 5.44 -15.67 7.37
CA ASP A 25 4.19 -16.10 8.00
C ASP A 25 3.71 -15.11 9.07
N PHE A 26 4.64 -14.50 9.81
CA PHE A 26 4.33 -13.45 10.77
C PHE A 26 3.81 -12.18 10.06
N ALA A 27 4.40 -11.85 8.91
CA ALA A 27 3.97 -10.73 8.09
C ALA A 27 2.52 -10.92 7.59
N ILE A 28 2.18 -12.13 7.14
CA ILE A 28 0.83 -12.49 6.69
C ILE A 28 -0.18 -12.37 7.85
N HIS A 29 0.16 -12.94 9.00
CA HIS A 29 -0.67 -12.90 10.19
C HIS A 29 -0.91 -11.46 10.69
N THR A 30 0.11 -10.62 10.64
CA THR A 30 0.03 -9.20 10.99
C THR A 30 -0.97 -8.48 10.09
N MET A 31 -0.87 -8.69 8.77
CA MET A 31 -1.77 -8.06 7.81
C MET A 31 -3.23 -8.52 7.97
N GLU A 32 -3.47 -9.78 8.35
CA GLU A 32 -4.83 -10.29 8.62
C GLU A 32 -5.48 -9.60 9.83
N HIS A 33 -4.69 -9.37 10.90
CA HIS A 33 -5.19 -8.76 12.13
C HIS A 33 -5.27 -7.25 12.08
N LEU A 34 -4.18 -6.58 11.69
CA LEU A 34 -4.10 -5.12 11.69
C LEU A 34 -4.72 -4.51 10.43
N GLY A 35 -4.66 -5.22 9.31
CA GLY A 35 -5.06 -4.74 7.99
C GLY A 35 -3.98 -3.96 7.27
N TYR A 36 -2.76 -3.87 7.82
CA TYR A 36 -1.63 -3.22 7.16
C TYR A 36 -0.29 -3.80 7.63
N LEU A 37 0.77 -3.50 6.88
CA LEU A 37 2.12 -4.04 7.10
C LEU A 37 3.18 -3.16 6.43
N CYS A 38 4.27 -2.81 7.14
CA CYS A 38 5.41 -2.09 6.58
C CYS A 38 6.60 -3.03 6.34
N VAL A 39 6.83 -3.43 5.09
CA VAL A 39 7.92 -4.36 4.75
C VAL A 39 9.09 -3.61 4.14
N GLY A 40 10.23 -3.71 4.82
CA GLY A 40 11.53 -3.27 4.34
C GLY A 40 12.20 -4.28 3.42
N ASP A 41 12.88 -3.75 2.42
CA ASP A 41 13.88 -4.46 1.61
C ASP A 41 15.04 -3.49 1.36
N GLN A 42 15.66 -3.55 0.18
CA GLN A 42 16.65 -2.59 -0.27
C GLN A 42 16.01 -1.24 -0.59
N GLU A 43 16.74 -0.17 -0.24
CA GLU A 43 16.42 1.17 -0.68
C GLU A 43 16.38 1.23 -2.22
N PRO A 44 15.39 1.89 -2.84
CA PRO A 44 15.47 2.14 -4.28
C PRO A 44 16.76 2.90 -4.59
N SER A 45 17.34 2.63 -5.76
CA SER A 45 18.48 3.43 -6.19
C SER A 45 18.05 4.90 -6.38
N ALA A 46 18.97 5.83 -6.15
CA ALA A 46 18.72 7.25 -6.41
C ALA A 46 18.36 7.50 -7.89
N GLU A 47 18.83 6.65 -8.81
CA GLU A 47 18.49 6.70 -10.22
C GLU A 47 17.01 6.35 -10.45
N ASP A 48 16.51 5.29 -9.80
CA ASP A 48 15.12 4.87 -9.93
C ASP A 48 14.16 5.91 -9.34
N ALA A 49 14.50 6.45 -8.17
CA ALA A 49 13.76 7.56 -7.58
C ALA A 49 13.72 8.79 -8.53
N ALA A 50 14.87 9.13 -9.12
CA ALA A 50 14.96 10.25 -10.07
C ALA A 50 14.18 10.01 -11.38
N LYS A 51 14.00 8.76 -11.82
CA LYS A 51 13.16 8.43 -12.99
C LYS A 51 11.68 8.68 -12.68
N VAL A 52 11.20 8.18 -11.55
CA VAL A 52 9.82 8.41 -11.08
C VAL A 52 9.55 9.91 -10.93
N ASP A 53 10.46 10.64 -10.30
CA ASP A 53 10.35 12.09 -10.15
C ASP A 53 10.24 12.82 -11.49
N ARG A 54 11.11 12.48 -12.46
CA ARG A 54 11.03 13.08 -13.79
C ARG A 54 9.69 12.84 -14.46
N VAL A 55 9.11 11.65 -14.28
CA VAL A 55 7.76 11.34 -14.79
C VAL A 55 6.73 12.23 -14.10
N PHE A 56 6.79 12.37 -12.78
CA PHE A 56 5.85 13.23 -12.05
C PHE A 56 5.94 14.70 -12.48
N GLU A 57 7.15 15.25 -12.55
CA GLU A 57 7.36 16.65 -12.94
C GLU A 57 6.93 16.90 -14.39
N GLY A 58 7.23 15.98 -15.31
CA GLY A 58 6.97 16.12 -16.74
C GLY A 58 5.54 15.74 -17.19
N SER A 59 4.77 15.03 -16.37
CA SER A 59 3.42 14.57 -16.74
C SER A 59 2.33 15.58 -16.38
N PRO A 60 1.22 15.62 -17.15
CA PRO A 60 -0.01 16.29 -16.71
C PRO A 60 -0.52 15.67 -15.41
N LYS A 61 -0.81 16.53 -14.43
CA LYS A 61 -1.28 16.14 -13.10
C LYS A 61 -2.79 16.34 -13.00
N LEU A 62 -3.47 15.38 -12.39
CA LEU A 62 -4.82 15.55 -11.88
C LEU A 62 -4.70 16.12 -10.47
N SER A 63 -5.54 17.10 -10.16
CA SER A 63 -5.56 17.76 -8.86
C SER A 63 -6.85 17.44 -8.12
N ALA A 64 -6.71 17.05 -6.86
CA ALA A 64 -7.76 16.88 -5.87
C ALA A 64 -7.36 17.65 -4.59
N PRO A 65 -8.26 17.87 -3.63
CA PRO A 65 -7.96 18.73 -2.49
C PRO A 65 -6.72 18.29 -1.68
N TRP A 66 -6.53 16.97 -1.46
CA TRP A 66 -5.36 16.42 -0.73
C TRP A 66 -4.21 15.93 -1.62
N PHE A 67 -4.38 15.90 -2.94
CA PHE A 67 -3.45 15.20 -3.82
C PHE A 67 -3.24 15.90 -5.15
N ASP A 68 -2.00 16.00 -5.58
CA ASP A 68 -1.66 16.10 -7.00
C ASP A 68 -1.09 14.76 -7.44
N PHE A 69 -1.59 14.20 -8.53
CA PHE A 69 -1.23 12.84 -8.92
C PHE A 69 -1.24 12.64 -10.43
N CYS A 70 -0.40 11.71 -10.90
CA CYS A 70 -0.37 11.31 -12.30
C CYS A 70 -0.17 9.80 -12.44
N LYS A 71 -0.39 9.30 -13.65
CA LYS A 71 -0.16 7.90 -13.97
C LYS A 71 1.33 7.61 -13.99
N GLY A 72 1.73 6.54 -13.30
CA GLY A 72 3.07 5.96 -13.39
C GLY A 72 3.13 4.87 -14.46
N GLY A 73 4.34 4.49 -14.83
CA GLY A 73 4.67 3.41 -15.75
C GLY A 73 5.53 2.33 -15.12
N ASP A 74 6.42 1.75 -15.92
CA ASP A 74 7.31 0.67 -15.48
C ASP A 74 8.40 1.16 -14.50
N GLU A 75 8.74 2.45 -14.52
CA GLU A 75 9.61 3.07 -13.53
C GLU A 75 9.00 2.99 -12.13
N SER A 76 7.69 3.23 -12.02
CA SER A 76 6.94 3.16 -10.77
C SER A 76 6.76 1.71 -10.29
N LYS A 77 6.52 0.75 -11.20
CA LYS A 77 6.43 -0.69 -10.84
C LYS A 77 7.76 -1.25 -10.33
N SER A 78 8.85 -0.85 -10.98
CA SER A 78 10.21 -1.20 -10.57
C SER A 78 10.55 -0.57 -9.22
N PHE A 79 10.20 0.70 -9.04
CA PHE A 79 10.39 1.42 -7.78
C PHE A 79 9.64 0.77 -6.61
N LEU A 80 8.43 0.26 -6.83
CA LEU A 80 7.66 -0.49 -5.82
C LEU A 80 8.21 -1.89 -5.53
N MET A 81 9.17 -2.40 -6.33
CA MET A 81 9.66 -3.79 -6.28
C MET A 81 8.56 -4.83 -6.49
N SER A 82 7.55 -4.50 -7.31
CA SER A 82 6.38 -5.37 -7.53
C SER A 82 6.70 -6.72 -8.18
N ASP A 83 7.93 -6.88 -8.69
CA ASP A 83 8.44 -8.12 -9.25
C ASP A 83 9.14 -9.04 -8.26
N HIS A 84 9.42 -8.57 -7.04
CA HIS A 84 10.06 -9.38 -6.00
C HIS A 84 9.13 -10.50 -5.52
N GLU A 85 9.70 -11.68 -5.25
CA GLU A 85 8.92 -12.86 -4.89
C GLU A 85 8.13 -12.66 -3.59
N TRP A 86 8.78 -12.07 -2.57
CA TRP A 86 8.14 -11.81 -1.29
C TRP A 86 6.96 -10.84 -1.40
N PHE A 87 7.09 -9.79 -2.22
CA PHE A 87 6.03 -8.82 -2.49
C PHE A 87 4.80 -9.52 -3.05
N ARG A 88 5.03 -10.37 -4.06
CA ARG A 88 3.97 -11.17 -4.69
C ARG A 88 3.37 -12.18 -3.71
N LYS A 89 4.17 -12.81 -2.84
CA LYS A 89 3.69 -13.75 -1.83
C LYS A 89 2.74 -13.10 -0.83
N ILE A 90 3.08 -11.92 -0.30
CA ILE A 90 2.21 -11.18 0.65
C ILE A 90 0.83 -10.94 0.02
N ILE A 91 0.79 -10.38 -1.19
CA ILE A 91 -0.47 -10.06 -1.86
C ILE A 91 -1.27 -11.33 -2.21
N LYS A 92 -0.60 -12.37 -2.74
CA LYS A 92 -1.26 -13.64 -3.08
C LYS A 92 -1.91 -14.29 -1.87
N ASN A 93 -1.19 -14.34 -0.75
CA ASN A 93 -1.69 -14.91 0.49
C ASN A 93 -2.87 -14.10 1.04
N ARG A 94 -2.72 -12.77 1.12
CA ARG A 94 -3.80 -11.90 1.61
C ARG A 94 -5.08 -12.02 0.79
N LEU A 95 -4.96 -12.06 -0.54
CA LEU A 95 -6.11 -12.15 -1.46
C LEU A 95 -6.57 -13.58 -1.74
N ASN A 96 -5.90 -14.58 -1.15
CA ASN A 96 -6.13 -16.00 -1.37
C ASN A 96 -6.27 -16.33 -2.87
N VAL A 97 -5.17 -16.09 -3.60
CA VAL A 97 -5.03 -16.41 -5.03
C VAL A 97 -3.78 -17.26 -5.28
N HIS A 98 -3.88 -18.20 -6.22
CA HIS A 98 -2.78 -19.11 -6.53
C HIS A 98 -1.68 -18.44 -7.35
N ASP A 99 -2.06 -17.65 -8.36
CA ASP A 99 -1.13 -16.97 -9.26
C ASP A 99 -1.28 -15.45 -9.17
N PHE A 100 -0.14 -14.75 -9.08
CA PHE A 100 -0.09 -13.28 -9.07
C PHE A 100 -0.58 -12.68 -10.39
N ARG A 101 -0.51 -13.44 -11.49
CA ARG A 101 -1.00 -13.04 -12.82
C ARG A 101 -2.52 -12.96 -12.90
N ASP A 102 -3.23 -13.64 -12.00
CA ASP A 102 -4.70 -13.63 -11.98
C ASP A 102 -5.27 -12.35 -11.36
N LEU A 103 -4.45 -11.64 -10.58
CA LEU A 103 -4.82 -10.40 -9.92
C LEU A 103 -5.05 -9.27 -10.94
N LYS A 104 -6.05 -8.44 -10.63
CA LYS A 104 -6.27 -7.18 -11.33
C LYS A 104 -5.39 -6.12 -10.68
N LYS A 105 -4.67 -5.38 -11.51
CA LYS A 105 -3.73 -4.34 -11.08
C LYS A 105 -4.31 -2.98 -11.44
N GLN A 106 -4.21 -2.04 -10.52
CA GLN A 106 -4.61 -0.65 -10.71
C GLN A 106 -3.40 0.28 -10.54
N GLY A 107 -3.33 1.33 -11.35
CA GLY A 107 -2.12 2.15 -11.44
C GLY A 107 -0.95 1.42 -12.13
N PRO A 108 0.32 1.73 -11.77
CA PRO A 108 0.70 2.58 -10.63
C PRO A 108 0.37 4.06 -10.82
N ALA A 109 0.29 4.80 -9.72
CA ALA A 109 0.19 6.25 -9.70
C ALA A 109 1.31 6.86 -8.86
N ILE A 110 1.74 8.06 -9.23
CA ILE A 110 2.67 8.87 -8.44
C ILE A 110 1.86 10.01 -7.82
N ILE A 111 1.98 10.18 -6.51
CA ILE A 111 1.09 11.01 -5.69
C ILE A 111 1.93 11.96 -4.86
N GLU A 112 1.61 13.24 -4.90
CA GLU A 112 2.10 14.26 -3.99
C GLU A 112 0.97 14.66 -3.05
N PHE A 113 1.21 14.53 -1.75
CA PHE A 113 0.26 14.89 -0.70
C PHE A 113 0.31 16.40 -0.46
N LYS A 114 -0.85 17.03 -0.35
CA LYS A 114 -1.00 18.48 -0.19
C LYS A 114 -1.48 18.83 1.20
N GLU A 115 -1.02 19.97 1.71
CA GLU A 115 -1.60 20.55 2.91
C GLU A 115 -3.06 20.93 2.63
N ASN A 116 -3.98 20.46 3.46
CA ASN A 116 -5.40 20.76 3.36
C ASN A 116 -6.05 20.66 4.73
N THR A 117 -6.66 21.76 5.20
CA THR A 117 -7.32 21.86 6.50
C THR A 117 -8.84 21.68 6.42
N GLU A 118 -9.37 21.17 5.31
CA GLU A 118 -10.78 20.80 5.18
C GLU A 118 -11.19 19.72 6.20
N VAL A 119 -12.50 19.55 6.36
CA VAL A 119 -13.11 18.64 7.35
C VAL A 119 -12.50 17.24 7.25
N GLU A 120 -12.30 16.59 8.41
CA GLU A 120 -11.79 15.22 8.48
C GLU A 120 -12.57 14.28 7.58
N GLN A 121 -11.88 13.63 6.63
CA GLN A 121 -12.46 12.63 5.75
C GLN A 121 -11.91 11.24 6.09
N PHE A 122 -12.82 10.34 6.44
CA PHE A 122 -12.54 8.92 6.53
C PHE A 122 -12.70 8.30 5.14
N MET A 123 -11.59 7.81 4.61
CA MET A 123 -11.49 7.18 3.30
C MET A 123 -11.15 5.71 3.48
N ARG A 124 -11.19 4.94 2.39
CA ARG A 124 -10.67 3.58 2.35
C ARG A 124 -9.34 3.56 1.62
N ALA A 125 -8.48 2.65 2.06
CA ALA A 125 -7.19 2.43 1.41
C ALA A 125 -7.32 1.81 0.00
N HIS A 126 -8.49 1.32 -0.42
CA HIS A 126 -8.80 0.97 -1.79
C HIS A 126 -10.32 1.08 -2.08
N PRO A 127 -10.76 1.37 -3.31
CA PRO A 127 -12.18 1.40 -3.68
C PRO A 127 -12.90 0.06 -3.41
N SER A 128 -12.26 -1.05 -3.81
CA SER A 128 -12.76 -2.42 -3.57
C SER A 128 -12.27 -2.98 -2.25
N ARG A 129 -13.15 -3.70 -1.54
CA ARG A 129 -12.84 -4.34 -0.24
C ARG A 129 -11.92 -5.55 -0.37
N GLU A 130 -12.03 -6.33 -1.45
CA GLU A 130 -11.18 -7.51 -1.70
C GLU A 130 -9.91 -7.11 -2.47
N ALA A 131 -9.17 -6.17 -1.90
CA ALA A 131 -7.99 -5.58 -2.53
C ALA A 131 -6.88 -5.26 -1.53
N VAL A 132 -5.70 -4.94 -2.05
CA VAL A 132 -4.54 -4.46 -1.32
C VAL A 132 -3.98 -3.26 -2.06
N SER A 133 -3.74 -2.17 -1.33
CA SER A 133 -2.97 -1.02 -1.80
C SER A 133 -1.55 -1.11 -1.29
N VAL A 134 -0.59 -0.81 -2.15
CA VAL A 134 0.82 -0.75 -1.77
C VAL A 134 1.35 0.66 -2.03
N PHE A 135 2.02 1.22 -1.03
CA PHE A 135 2.59 2.55 -1.06
C PHE A 135 4.08 2.49 -0.78
N ARG A 136 4.88 3.30 -1.47
CA ARG A 136 6.29 3.50 -1.16
C ARG A 136 6.65 4.99 -1.21
N PRO A 137 7.28 5.55 -0.17
CA PRO A 137 7.78 6.92 -0.20
C PRO A 137 8.89 7.08 -1.24
N LEU A 138 8.91 8.21 -1.95
CA LEU A 138 9.86 8.42 -3.05
C LEU A 138 11.22 8.95 -2.60
N ARG A 139 11.24 9.98 -1.75
CA ARG A 139 12.47 10.69 -1.33
C ARG A 139 12.68 10.58 0.17
N ASP A 140 11.69 11.08 0.91
CA ASP A 140 11.69 11.14 2.36
C ASP A 140 10.74 10.09 2.93
N SER A 141 10.99 9.66 4.16
CA SER A 141 10.07 8.81 4.91
C SER A 141 8.68 9.47 5.00
N ALA A 142 7.63 8.69 4.85
CA ALA A 142 6.25 9.17 4.93
C ALA A 142 5.70 8.98 6.34
N GLY A 143 5.03 9.99 6.88
CA GLY A 143 4.37 9.94 8.19
C GLY A 143 3.26 11.00 8.28
N TRP A 144 2.55 11.01 9.40
CA TRP A 144 1.42 11.91 9.61
C TRP A 144 1.79 13.38 9.34
N ASP A 145 2.94 13.83 9.84
CA ASP A 145 3.35 15.23 9.80
C ASP A 145 3.79 15.73 8.41
N ASN A 146 3.96 14.85 7.42
CA ASN A 146 4.26 15.23 6.04
C ASN A 146 3.26 14.68 5.01
N GLY A 147 2.12 14.19 5.46
CA GLY A 147 0.94 13.95 4.63
C GLY A 147 0.40 12.53 4.62
N LEU A 148 1.14 11.54 5.14
CA LEU A 148 0.62 10.17 5.20
C LEU A 148 -0.62 10.11 6.10
N PHE A 149 -1.60 9.32 5.69
CA PHE A 149 -2.82 9.12 6.46
C PHE A 149 -2.61 8.25 7.71
N LYS A 150 -3.49 8.40 8.71
CA LYS A 150 -3.63 7.41 9.80
C LYS A 150 -4.34 6.16 9.30
N LEU A 151 -4.01 5.03 9.90
CA LEU A 151 -4.61 3.72 9.60
C LEU A 151 -5.51 3.33 10.77
N PHE A 152 -6.76 2.94 10.50
CA PHE A 152 -7.66 2.46 11.56
C PHE A 152 -7.55 0.95 11.71
N THR A 153 -6.87 0.51 12.76
CA THR A 153 -6.52 -0.89 12.99
C THR A 153 -7.76 -1.78 13.03
N SER A 154 -7.69 -2.90 12.30
CA SER A 154 -8.76 -3.89 12.19
C SER A 154 -10.08 -3.41 11.56
N SER A 155 -10.15 -2.16 11.08
CA SER A 155 -11.38 -1.61 10.48
C SER A 155 -11.78 -2.28 9.16
N HIS A 156 -10.89 -3.05 8.52
CA HIS A 156 -11.21 -3.85 7.32
C HIS A 156 -12.21 -4.98 7.60
N HIS A 157 -12.36 -5.38 8.87
CA HIS A 157 -13.39 -6.33 9.31
C HIS A 157 -14.76 -5.69 9.48
N GLN A 158 -14.86 -4.36 9.41
CA GLN A 158 -16.09 -3.61 9.60
C GLN A 158 -16.69 -3.18 8.25
N ASN A 159 -18.02 -3.07 8.21
CA ASN A 159 -18.71 -2.30 7.19
C ASN A 159 -18.79 -0.81 7.59
N ASP A 160 -19.39 -0.01 6.71
CA ASP A 160 -19.43 1.45 6.88
C ASP A 160 -20.20 1.89 8.12
N HIS A 161 -21.34 1.27 8.35
CA HIS A 161 -22.18 1.57 9.50
C HIS A 161 -21.47 1.19 10.80
N GLU A 162 -20.84 0.01 10.84
CA GLU A 162 -20.06 -0.47 12.00
C GLU A 162 -18.89 0.45 12.31
N PHE A 163 -18.12 0.85 11.30
CA PHE A 163 -16.99 1.76 11.49
C PHE A 163 -17.47 3.12 12.02
N GLU A 164 -18.47 3.73 11.38
CA GLU A 164 -18.99 5.05 11.76
C GLU A 164 -19.46 5.09 13.22
N HIS A 165 -20.15 4.04 13.68
CA HIS A 165 -20.69 3.94 15.03
C HIS A 165 -19.75 3.29 16.06
N SER A 166 -18.54 2.87 15.67
CA SER A 166 -17.55 2.32 16.62
C SER A 166 -17.15 3.41 17.62
N PRO A 167 -17.32 3.19 18.94
CA PRO A 167 -17.00 4.18 19.98
C PRO A 167 -15.50 4.42 20.09
N ASP A 168 -14.71 3.36 19.92
CA ASP A 168 -13.24 3.40 19.95
C ASP A 168 -12.74 3.04 18.56
N LYS A 169 -12.12 4.03 17.90
CA LYS A 169 -11.45 3.86 16.61
C LYS A 169 -9.95 3.91 16.88
N ASP A 170 -9.33 2.75 17.01
CA ASP A 170 -7.89 2.64 17.20
C ASP A 170 -7.18 3.09 15.91
N ALA A 171 -6.34 4.11 16.02
CA ALA A 171 -5.79 4.83 14.88
C ALA A 171 -4.28 4.94 15.01
N ASP A 172 -3.57 4.32 14.07
CA ASP A 172 -2.13 4.27 14.06
C ASP A 172 -1.52 5.32 13.12
N GLU A 173 -0.59 6.09 13.68
CA GLU A 173 0.31 6.98 12.94
C GLU A 173 1.58 6.21 12.58
N VAL A 174 1.54 5.52 11.45
CA VAL A 174 2.72 4.80 10.97
C VAL A 174 3.72 5.74 10.32
N VAL A 175 5.01 5.40 10.44
CA VAL A 175 6.09 5.99 9.65
C VAL A 175 6.61 4.93 8.69
N VAL A 176 6.63 5.26 7.41
CA VAL A 176 7.12 4.40 6.33
C VAL A 176 8.46 4.94 5.87
N ASP A 177 9.54 4.21 6.15
CA ASP A 177 10.87 4.57 5.65
C ASP A 177 10.95 4.39 4.13
N LYS A 178 11.84 5.12 3.45
CA LYS A 178 12.09 4.97 1.99
C LYS A 178 12.47 3.55 1.57
N LYS A 179 13.03 2.75 2.49
CA LYS A 179 13.36 1.33 2.27
C LYS A 179 12.15 0.40 2.37
N GLN A 180 11.00 0.91 2.79
CA GLN A 180 9.81 0.13 3.10
C GLN A 180 8.68 0.37 2.10
N CYS A 181 7.92 -0.69 1.84
CA CYS A 181 6.61 -0.63 1.23
C CYS A 181 5.55 -0.81 2.32
N LEU A 182 4.57 0.08 2.36
CA LEU A 182 3.38 -0.06 3.17
C LEU A 182 2.31 -0.79 2.37
N PHE A 183 1.92 -1.97 2.82
CA PHE A 183 0.79 -2.74 2.32
C PHE A 183 -0.42 -2.43 3.20
N VAL A 184 -1.56 -2.12 2.59
CA VAL A 184 -2.80 -1.78 3.28
C VAL A 184 -3.95 -2.56 2.66
N ASP A 185 -4.74 -3.20 3.50
CA ASP A 185 -5.98 -3.84 3.11
C ASP A 185 -6.96 -2.83 2.52
N GLY A 186 -7.60 -3.19 1.41
CA GLY A 186 -8.46 -2.28 0.69
C GLY A 186 -9.67 -1.80 1.47
N ALA A 187 -10.21 -2.64 2.36
CA ALA A 187 -11.34 -2.26 3.21
C ALA A 187 -10.91 -1.42 4.43
N LEU A 188 -9.62 -1.30 4.71
CA LEU A 188 -9.14 -0.55 5.86
C LEU A 188 -9.46 0.93 5.71
N TYR A 189 -10.00 1.51 6.77
CA TYR A 189 -10.23 2.94 6.84
C TYR A 189 -8.94 3.69 7.10
N VAL A 190 -8.86 4.87 6.49
CA VAL A 190 -7.75 5.81 6.65
C VAL A 190 -8.29 7.20 6.91
N LYS A 191 -7.54 8.00 7.65
CA LYS A 191 -7.83 9.43 7.85
C LYS A 191 -6.72 10.24 7.23
N LEU A 192 -7.07 11.14 6.30
CA LEU A 192 -6.10 11.96 5.60
C LEU A 192 -5.44 12.96 6.55
N SER A 193 -4.12 13.14 6.40
CA SER A 193 -3.40 14.16 7.14
C SER A 193 -3.78 15.54 6.64
N PRO A 194 -3.88 16.54 7.53
CA PRO A 194 -4.01 17.91 7.10
C PRO A 194 -2.69 18.46 6.54
N LYS A 195 -1.56 17.77 6.77
CA LYS A 195 -0.23 18.12 6.26
C LYS A 195 0.00 17.52 4.88
N GLY A 196 1.02 18.03 4.21
CA GLY A 196 1.47 17.53 2.91
C GLY A 196 2.97 17.65 2.77
N GLY A 197 3.47 17.33 1.57
CA GLY A 197 4.86 17.44 1.19
C GLY A 197 5.51 16.10 0.84
N VAL A 198 4.96 14.97 1.30
CA VAL A 198 5.47 13.66 0.90
C VAL A 198 4.99 13.29 -0.49
N ARG A 199 5.89 12.67 -1.27
CA ARG A 199 5.58 12.05 -2.56
C ARG A 199 5.71 10.54 -2.44
N MET A 200 4.73 9.82 -2.96
CA MET A 200 4.67 8.37 -2.91
C MET A 200 4.32 7.76 -4.26
N VAL A 201 4.74 6.52 -4.47
CA VAL A 201 4.22 5.66 -5.53
C VAL A 201 3.17 4.73 -4.92
N TRP A 202 2.06 4.55 -5.62
CA TRP A 202 0.99 3.64 -5.22
C TRP A 202 0.66 2.64 -6.32
N GLN A 203 0.28 1.42 -5.93
CA GLN A 203 -0.33 0.43 -6.81
C GLN A 203 -1.40 -0.39 -6.06
N GLY A 204 -2.55 -0.58 -6.71
CA GLY A 204 -3.65 -1.41 -6.21
C GLY A 204 -3.65 -2.81 -6.82
N PHE A 205 -4.04 -3.81 -6.02
CA PHE A 205 -4.18 -5.21 -6.44
C PHE A 205 -5.50 -5.75 -5.92
N SER A 206 -6.32 -6.34 -6.79
CA SER A 206 -7.61 -6.93 -6.39
C SER A 206 -7.83 -8.30 -7.01
N LYS A 207 -8.63 -9.12 -6.34
CA LYS A 207 -9.02 -10.45 -6.83
C LYS A 207 -9.96 -10.37 -8.03
N ARG A 208 -10.87 -9.39 -8.01
CA ARG A 208 -11.93 -9.19 -9.01
C ARG A 208 -11.76 -7.84 -9.70
N PRO A 209 -12.25 -7.69 -10.95
CA PRO A 209 -12.36 -6.37 -11.55
C PRO A 209 -13.22 -5.46 -10.67
N MET A 210 -12.83 -4.20 -10.51
CA MET A 210 -13.47 -3.27 -9.58
C MET A 210 -14.88 -2.87 -10.03
N PHE A 211 -15.14 -2.79 -11.34
CA PHE A 211 -16.43 -2.34 -11.89
C PHE A 211 -16.94 -1.09 -11.16
N GLY A 212 -18.14 -1.13 -10.56
CA GLY A 212 -18.72 -0.01 -9.82
C GLY A 212 -17.97 0.36 -8.54
N ASP A 213 -17.09 -0.49 -8.00
CA ASP A 213 -16.30 -0.16 -6.81
C ASP A 213 -15.37 1.03 -7.08
N ILE A 214 -14.90 1.24 -8.32
CA ILE A 214 -13.98 2.33 -8.67
C ILE A 214 -14.58 3.72 -8.40
N ASP A 215 -15.90 3.81 -8.39
CA ASP A 215 -16.66 5.04 -8.13
C ASP A 215 -17.11 5.16 -6.67
N ASN A 216 -16.65 4.26 -5.80
CA ASN A 216 -16.91 4.34 -4.37
C ASN A 216 -16.45 5.72 -3.84
N PRO A 217 -17.36 6.53 -3.25
CA PRO A 217 -17.02 7.86 -2.78
C PRO A 217 -16.01 7.88 -1.63
N LYS A 218 -15.80 6.74 -0.96
CA LYS A 218 -14.77 6.58 0.09
C LYS A 218 -13.40 6.21 -0.49
N GLY A 219 -13.26 5.92 -1.78
CA GLY A 219 -11.96 5.65 -2.40
C GLY A 219 -11.13 6.93 -2.60
N LEU A 220 -9.80 6.84 -2.50
CA LEU A 220 -8.93 8.00 -2.72
C LEU A 220 -8.94 8.40 -4.21
N PRO A 221 -8.93 9.71 -4.56
CA PRO A 221 -9.07 10.17 -5.95
C PRO A 221 -8.07 9.57 -6.94
N PHE A 222 -6.82 9.33 -6.51
CA PHE A 222 -5.79 8.74 -7.36
C PHE A 222 -6.02 7.26 -7.69
N MET A 223 -6.92 6.60 -6.98
CA MET A 223 -7.30 5.19 -7.21
C MET A 223 -8.29 5.04 -8.37
N LYS A 224 -8.44 6.05 -9.21
CA LYS A 224 -9.24 5.98 -10.46
C LYS A 224 -8.36 5.86 -11.70
N ILE A 225 -7.03 5.88 -11.53
CA ILE A 225 -6.02 5.76 -12.61
C ILE A 225 -5.84 4.31 -13.07
#